data_AF-A0A4D7CWG9-F1
#
_entry.id   AF-A0A4D7CWG9-F1
#
_cell.length_a   1.000
_cell.length_b   1.000
_cell.length_c   1.000
_cell.angle_alpha   90.00
_cell.angle_beta   90.00
_cell.angle_gamma   90.00
#
_symmetry.space_group_name_H-M   'P 1'
#
loop_
_entity.id
_entity.type
_entity.pdbx_description
1 polymer ?
#
loop_
_entity_poly.entity_id
_entity_poly.type
_entity_poly.pdbx_seq_one_letter_code
_entity_poly.pdbx_strand_id
1 'polypeptide(L)'
;MDNNSLYESIRKITKTVEESISPVLKVMNNLSEYINPLFDTMTKSIETVKKSHPIRYKFYERCRKIGWMPPLETELALSLSDLKGVDDEQLNLYFLRFLTKGNYKSMYIIFENIEENIEEQYKNEIRKIVKILKYDINNYTLTIPFLFSIMERMFVNQASKIDNVSSYAKNKEIEKIAKISKAKSEDNKDLFMLIHYNTLELVSNYFSYISFEGDPINEINRHAVLHGKYNPNNYTFSDYLRLLTVVESLSFFEDYFE
;
A
#
# COMPACT_ATOMS: atom_id res chain seq x y z
N MET A 1 -22.51 30.92 35.01
CA MET A 1 -22.65 29.95 33.90
C MET A 1 -23.22 28.68 34.49
N ASP A 2 -24.33 28.20 33.93
CA ASP A 2 -25.05 27.05 34.48
C ASP A 2 -24.33 25.75 34.11
N ASN A 3 -23.90 24.97 35.11
CA ASN A 3 -23.14 23.74 34.91
C ASN A 3 -23.92 22.73 34.03
N ASN A 4 -25.25 22.74 34.08
CA ASN A 4 -26.08 21.87 33.24
C ASN A 4 -25.94 22.18 31.74
N SER A 5 -25.77 23.46 31.37
CA SER A 5 -25.58 23.87 29.97
C SER A 5 -24.25 23.38 29.40
N LEU A 6 -23.20 23.32 30.23
CA LEU A 6 -21.88 22.82 29.84
C LEU A 6 -21.90 21.29 29.66
N TYR A 7 -22.55 20.56 30.58
CA TYR A 7 -22.71 19.11 30.49
C TYR A 7 -23.48 18.67 29.24
N GLU A 8 -24.59 19.35 28.91
CA GLU A 8 -25.35 19.06 27.69
C GLU A 8 -24.55 19.35 26.41
N SER A 9 -23.74 20.41 26.42
CA SER A 9 -22.87 20.75 25.29
C SER A 9 -21.77 19.71 25.10
N ILE A 10 -21.11 19.27 26.17
CA ILE A 10 -20.10 18.20 26.12
C ILE A 10 -20.73 16.90 25.63
N ARG A 11 -21.91 16.52 26.14
CA ARG A 11 -22.61 15.30 25.72
C ARG A 11 -22.99 15.30 24.25
N LYS A 12 -23.42 16.45 23.72
CA LYS A 12 -23.67 16.63 22.29
C LYS A 12 -22.39 16.45 21.48
N ILE A 13 -21.29 17.08 21.89
CA ILE A 13 -20.00 16.96 21.20
C ILE A 13 -19.53 15.50 21.21
N THR A 14 -19.57 14.83 22.37
CA THR A 14 -19.16 13.42 22.49
C THR A 14 -20.01 12.53 21.58
N LYS A 15 -21.33 12.73 21.55
CA LYS A 15 -22.23 11.95 20.69
C LYS A 15 -21.98 12.22 19.20
N THR A 16 -21.76 13.47 18.80
CA THR A 16 -21.43 13.83 17.41
C THR A 16 -20.08 13.25 17.00
N VAL A 17 -19.10 13.23 17.89
CA VAL A 17 -17.79 12.60 17.68
C VAL A 17 -17.93 11.08 17.57
N GLU A 18 -18.69 10.43 18.45
CA GLU A 18 -18.98 8.99 18.38
C GLU A 18 -19.74 8.61 17.09
N GLU A 19 -20.75 9.39 16.69
CA GLU A 19 -21.53 9.16 15.47
C GLU A 19 -20.70 9.40 14.20
N SER A 20 -19.69 10.27 14.26
CA SER A 20 -18.75 10.52 13.15
C SER A 20 -17.63 9.48 13.09
N ILE A 21 -17.21 8.96 14.24
CA ILE A 21 -16.13 7.97 14.36
C ILE A 21 -16.66 6.53 14.14
N SER A 22 -17.91 6.23 14.51
CA SER A 22 -18.49 4.88 14.42
C SER A 22 -18.50 4.28 12.99
N PRO A 23 -18.82 5.04 11.91
CA PRO A 23 -18.68 4.56 10.55
C PRO A 23 -17.21 4.29 10.18
N VAL A 24 -16.29 5.15 10.60
CA VAL A 24 -14.85 4.98 10.38
C VAL A 24 -14.32 3.74 11.10
N LEU A 25 -14.73 3.52 12.35
CA LEU A 25 -14.41 2.32 13.12
C LEU A 25 -15.01 1.05 12.51
N LYS A 26 -16.23 1.12 11.94
CA LYS A 26 -16.81 0.00 11.19
C LYS A 26 -16.02 -0.31 9.92
N VAL A 27 -15.62 0.70 9.15
CA VAL A 27 -14.75 0.53 7.98
C VAL A 27 -13.39 -0.06 8.38
N MET A 28 -12.80 0.42 9.48
CA MET A 28 -11.52 -0.06 10.02
C MET A 28 -11.60 -1.51 10.53
N ASN A 29 -12.71 -1.91 11.16
CA ASN A 29 -12.92 -3.28 11.63
C ASN A 29 -13.32 -4.26 10.51
N ASN A 30 -13.84 -3.74 9.39
CA ASN A 30 -14.32 -4.53 8.27
C ASN A 30 -13.39 -4.47 7.05
N LEU A 31 -12.12 -4.13 7.23
CA LEU A 31 -11.13 -4.15 6.14
C LEU A 31 -11.09 -5.52 5.43
N SER A 32 -11.33 -6.61 6.15
CA SER A 32 -11.49 -7.95 5.56
C SER A 32 -12.67 -8.07 4.58
N GLU A 33 -13.78 -7.35 4.81
CA GLU A 33 -14.94 -7.33 3.90
C GLU A 33 -14.60 -6.65 2.57
N TYR A 34 -13.65 -5.71 2.58
CA TYR A 34 -13.15 -5.00 1.39
C TYR A 34 -12.01 -5.77 0.68
N ILE A 35 -11.16 -6.45 1.46
CA ILE A 35 -10.00 -7.22 0.97
C ILE A 35 -10.44 -8.51 0.24
N ASN A 36 -11.42 -9.23 0.80
CA ASN A 36 -11.80 -10.55 0.27
C ASN A 36 -12.37 -10.51 -1.16
N PRO A 37 -13.27 -9.58 -1.53
CA PRO A 37 -13.78 -9.50 -2.91
C PRO A 37 -12.71 -9.16 -3.94
N LEU A 38 -11.73 -8.33 -3.57
CA LEU A 38 -10.56 -8.02 -4.38
C LEU A 38 -9.72 -9.28 -4.63
N PHE A 39 -9.41 -10.03 -3.58
CA PHE A 39 -8.66 -11.29 -3.70
C PHE A 39 -9.39 -12.37 -4.47
N ASP A 40 -10.68 -12.56 -4.22
CA ASP A 40 -11.49 -13.57 -4.92
C ASP A 40 -11.51 -13.32 -6.43
N THR A 41 -11.54 -12.04 -6.82
CA THR A 41 -11.51 -11.63 -8.22
C THR A 41 -10.16 -11.95 -8.87
N MET A 42 -9.05 -11.72 -8.16
CA MET A 42 -7.71 -11.94 -8.72
C MET A 42 -7.23 -13.39 -8.65
N THR A 43 -7.70 -14.19 -7.70
CA THR A 43 -7.16 -15.55 -7.42
C THR A 43 -7.19 -16.44 -8.66
N LYS A 44 -8.28 -16.41 -9.44
CA LYS A 44 -8.40 -17.19 -10.69
C LYS A 44 -7.43 -16.71 -11.76
N SER A 45 -7.24 -15.40 -11.89
CA SER A 45 -6.30 -14.81 -12.84
C SER A 45 -4.85 -15.10 -12.46
N ILE A 46 -4.53 -15.08 -11.16
CA ILE A 46 -3.19 -15.38 -10.66
C ILE A 46 -2.79 -16.85 -10.88
N GLU A 47 -3.72 -17.80 -10.77
CA GLU A 47 -3.46 -19.19 -11.12
C GLU A 47 -3.12 -19.36 -12.62
N THR A 48 -3.66 -18.52 -13.49
CA THR A 48 -3.27 -18.47 -14.91
C THR A 48 -1.86 -17.90 -15.06
N VAL A 49 -1.56 -16.75 -14.44
CA VAL A 49 -0.23 -16.12 -14.47
C VAL A 49 0.87 -17.05 -13.94
N LYS A 50 0.57 -17.80 -12.88
CA LYS A 50 1.50 -18.79 -12.30
C LYS A 50 1.86 -19.90 -13.28
N LYS A 51 0.92 -20.29 -14.15
CA LYS A 51 1.13 -21.30 -15.19
C LYS A 51 1.82 -20.74 -16.43
N SER A 52 1.44 -19.54 -16.89
CA SER A 52 2.02 -18.89 -18.08
C SER A 52 3.42 -18.31 -17.83
N HIS A 53 3.65 -17.73 -16.64
CA HIS A 53 4.88 -17.03 -16.28
C HIS A 53 5.43 -17.44 -14.88
N PRO A 54 5.80 -18.73 -14.68
CA PRO A 54 6.18 -19.26 -13.37
C PRO A 54 7.41 -18.59 -12.75
N ILE A 55 8.35 -18.10 -13.56
CA ILE A 55 9.56 -17.40 -13.07
C ILE A 55 9.19 -16.02 -12.52
N ARG A 56 8.36 -15.26 -13.24
CA ARG A 56 7.84 -13.96 -12.79
C ARG A 56 7.05 -14.13 -11.50
N TYR A 57 6.12 -15.09 -11.48
CA TYR A 57 5.33 -15.37 -10.28
C TYR A 57 6.22 -15.64 -9.06
N LYS A 58 7.22 -16.52 -9.18
CA LYS A 58 8.14 -16.85 -8.08
C LYS A 58 8.96 -15.64 -7.62
N PHE A 59 9.38 -14.78 -8.54
CA PHE A 59 10.11 -13.56 -8.20
C PHE A 59 9.24 -12.63 -7.34
N TYR A 60 8.04 -12.30 -7.80
CA TYR A 60 7.11 -11.44 -7.07
C TYR A 60 6.66 -12.05 -5.74
N GLU A 61 6.35 -13.35 -5.72
CA GLU A 61 6.00 -14.07 -4.49
C GLU A 61 7.12 -13.96 -3.45
N ARG A 62 8.37 -14.05 -3.90
CA ARG A 62 9.54 -13.95 -3.05
C ARG A 62 9.76 -12.53 -2.54
N CYS A 63 9.72 -11.52 -3.41
CA CYS A 63 9.78 -10.11 -3.01
C CYS A 63 8.73 -9.82 -1.93
N ARG A 64 7.49 -10.26 -2.15
CA ARG A 64 6.41 -10.14 -1.17
C ARG A 64 6.75 -10.80 0.17
N LYS A 65 7.29 -12.02 0.17
CA LYS A 65 7.66 -12.73 1.42
C LYS A 65 8.69 -11.97 2.26
N ILE A 66 9.55 -11.18 1.63
CA ILE A 66 10.53 -10.33 2.31
C ILE A 66 10.06 -8.87 2.47
N GLY A 67 8.76 -8.61 2.25
CA GLY A 67 8.12 -7.32 2.47
C GLY A 67 8.30 -6.28 1.35
N TRP A 68 8.87 -6.66 0.21
CA TRP A 68 9.10 -5.76 -0.92
C TRP A 68 8.04 -5.89 -1.98
N MET A 69 7.64 -4.74 -2.51
CA MET A 69 7.11 -4.62 -3.85
C MET A 69 8.27 -4.07 -4.71
N PRO A 70 8.70 -4.74 -5.81
CA PRO A 70 9.77 -4.22 -6.64
C PRO A 70 9.41 -2.81 -7.13
N PRO A 71 10.28 -1.79 -6.95
CA PRO A 71 10.05 -0.47 -7.51
C PRO A 71 9.87 -0.57 -9.02
N LEU A 72 8.93 0.17 -9.59
CA LEU A 72 8.61 0.02 -11.03
C LEU A 72 9.81 0.26 -11.95
N GLU A 73 10.71 1.16 -11.58
CA GLU A 73 11.96 1.40 -12.32
C GLU A 73 12.86 0.15 -12.36
N THR A 74 12.82 -0.71 -11.33
CA THR A 74 13.62 -1.95 -11.30
C THR A 74 13.09 -3.00 -12.26
N GLU A 75 11.78 -3.03 -12.53
CA GLU A 75 11.18 -3.96 -13.50
C GLU A 75 11.61 -3.68 -14.94
N LEU A 76 11.91 -2.41 -15.25
CA LEU A 76 12.45 -2.03 -16.56
C LEU A 76 13.95 -2.36 -16.68
N ALA A 77 14.64 -2.52 -15.56
CA ALA A 77 16.10 -2.64 -15.49
C ALA A 77 16.61 -4.05 -15.15
N LEU A 78 15.79 -4.90 -14.54
CA LEU A 78 16.15 -6.25 -14.13
C LEU A 78 15.76 -7.28 -15.18
N SER A 79 16.73 -8.01 -15.71
CA SER A 79 16.42 -9.28 -16.32
C SER A 79 16.16 -10.30 -15.21
N LEU A 80 15.05 -11.04 -15.27
CA LEU A 80 14.77 -12.13 -14.32
C LEU A 80 15.87 -13.21 -14.30
N SER A 81 16.70 -13.28 -15.35
CA SER A 81 17.90 -14.11 -15.38
C SER A 81 18.97 -13.68 -14.37
N ASP A 82 19.07 -12.39 -14.08
CA ASP A 82 20.10 -11.79 -13.22
C ASP A 82 19.83 -12.10 -11.74
N LEU A 83 18.62 -12.59 -11.44
CA LEU A 83 18.16 -12.91 -10.10
C LEU A 83 18.23 -14.40 -9.79
N LYS A 84 18.70 -15.22 -10.74
CA LYS A 84 18.84 -16.66 -10.54
C LYS A 84 19.97 -16.94 -9.54
N GLY A 85 19.61 -17.51 -8.39
CA GLY A 85 20.56 -17.86 -7.33
C GLY A 85 20.87 -16.74 -6.34
N VAL A 86 20.22 -15.57 -6.49
CA VAL A 86 20.25 -14.50 -5.50
C VAL A 86 19.51 -14.97 -4.25
N ASP A 87 20.04 -14.84 -3.04
CA ASP A 87 19.33 -15.15 -1.79
C ASP A 87 18.45 -13.97 -1.29
N ASP A 88 17.69 -14.17 -0.22
CA ASP A 88 16.75 -13.15 0.29
C ASP A 88 17.47 -11.90 0.83
N GLU A 89 18.66 -12.09 1.40
CA GLU A 89 19.49 -11.02 1.93
C GLU A 89 20.08 -10.18 0.79
N GLN A 90 20.60 -10.85 -0.24
CA GLN A 90 21.10 -10.20 -1.45
C GLN A 90 20.00 -9.43 -2.19
N LEU A 91 18.78 -9.96 -2.22
CA LEU A 91 17.63 -9.28 -2.81
C LEU A 91 17.22 -8.03 -2.00
N ASN A 92 17.21 -8.13 -0.67
CA ASN A 92 17.05 -6.97 0.22
C ASN A 92 18.10 -5.89 -0.08
N LEU A 93 19.38 -6.28 -0.11
CA LEU A 93 20.49 -5.37 -0.39
C LEU A 93 20.40 -4.75 -1.78
N TYR A 94 19.91 -5.50 -2.78
CA TYR A 94 19.67 -4.98 -4.11
C TYR A 94 18.68 -3.81 -4.08
N PHE A 95 17.49 -3.99 -3.50
CA PHE A 95 16.48 -2.92 -3.45
C PHE A 95 16.93 -1.74 -2.62
N LEU A 96 17.58 -1.98 -1.47
CA LEU A 96 18.16 -0.92 -0.67
C LEU A 96 19.18 -0.09 -1.47
N ARG A 97 20.10 -0.75 -2.16
CA ARG A 97 21.10 -0.06 -3.00
C ARG A 97 20.43 0.69 -4.14
N PHE A 98 19.46 0.10 -4.80
CA PHE A 98 18.72 0.74 -5.88
C PHE A 98 18.10 2.06 -5.42
N LEU A 99 17.36 2.03 -4.30
CA LEU A 99 16.63 3.18 -3.78
C LEU A 99 17.52 4.25 -3.16
N THR A 100 18.70 3.88 -2.66
CA THR A 100 19.64 4.81 -2.01
C THR A 100 20.72 5.37 -2.94
N LYS A 101 20.94 4.72 -4.10
CA LYS A 101 21.96 5.13 -5.06
C LYS A 101 21.72 6.55 -5.57
N GLY A 102 22.81 7.29 -5.77
CA GLY A 102 22.76 8.63 -6.36
C GLY A 102 22.03 9.63 -5.49
N ASN A 103 22.25 9.56 -4.16
CA ASN A 103 21.57 10.41 -3.18
C ASN A 103 20.05 10.25 -3.22
N TYR A 104 19.59 9.00 -3.11
CA TYR A 104 18.18 8.63 -3.03
C TYR A 104 17.35 9.01 -4.26
N LYS A 105 17.96 9.10 -5.46
CA LYS A 105 17.29 9.54 -6.68
C LYS A 105 16.05 8.70 -6.99
N SER A 106 16.17 7.38 -7.02
CA SER A 106 15.04 6.49 -7.31
C SER A 106 13.97 6.54 -6.22
N MET A 107 14.33 6.71 -4.95
CA MET A 107 13.35 6.94 -3.88
C MET A 107 12.54 8.22 -4.10
N TYR A 108 13.15 9.31 -4.59
CA TYR A 108 12.39 10.53 -4.91
C TYR A 108 11.52 10.38 -6.15
N ILE A 109 11.92 9.58 -7.14
CA ILE A 109 11.07 9.24 -8.28
C ILE A 109 9.82 8.49 -7.82
N ILE A 110 9.93 7.61 -6.81
CA ILE A 110 8.75 6.98 -6.20
C ILE A 110 7.77 8.05 -5.67
N PHE A 111 8.25 9.09 -5.00
CA PHE A 111 7.36 10.17 -4.55
C PHE A 111 6.72 10.94 -5.68
N GLU A 112 7.43 11.17 -6.78
CA GLU A 112 6.87 11.78 -8.00
C GLU A 112 5.76 10.88 -8.57
N ASN A 113 5.99 9.58 -8.67
CA ASN A 113 4.98 8.60 -9.09
C ASN A 113 3.75 8.60 -8.18
N ILE A 114 3.93 8.62 -6.86
CA ILE A 114 2.81 8.70 -5.92
C ILE A 114 2.05 10.02 -6.10
N GLU A 115 2.76 11.14 -6.23
CA GLU A 115 2.15 12.46 -6.42
C GLU A 115 1.33 12.56 -7.71
N GLU A 116 1.77 11.92 -8.79
CA GLU A 116 1.08 11.92 -10.08
C GLU A 116 -0.25 11.15 -10.02
N ASN A 117 -0.31 10.07 -9.23
CA ASN A 117 -1.45 9.16 -9.18
C ASN A 117 -2.41 9.39 -8.00
N ILE A 118 -2.19 10.44 -7.18
CA ILE A 118 -2.97 10.73 -5.98
C ILE A 118 -3.87 11.96 -6.18
N GLU A 119 -5.01 12.05 -5.47
CA GLU A 119 -5.89 13.22 -5.61
C GLU A 119 -5.20 14.53 -5.16
N GLU A 120 -5.58 15.63 -5.81
CA GLU A 120 -4.91 16.95 -5.69
C GLU A 120 -4.75 17.42 -4.24
N GLN A 121 -5.73 17.12 -3.38
CA GLN A 121 -5.73 17.55 -1.98
C GLN A 121 -4.64 16.91 -1.11
N TYR A 122 -3.97 15.85 -1.58
CA TYR A 122 -2.90 15.15 -0.86
C TYR A 122 -1.51 15.38 -1.47
N LYS A 123 -1.42 15.96 -2.67
CA LYS A 123 -0.14 16.19 -3.37
C LYS A 123 0.76 17.14 -2.58
N ASN A 124 0.18 18.14 -1.92
CA ASN A 124 0.95 19.09 -1.12
C ASN A 124 1.66 18.43 0.06
N GLU A 125 1.05 17.42 0.67
CA GLU A 125 1.57 16.66 1.80
C GLU A 125 2.72 15.75 1.35
N ILE A 126 2.60 15.10 0.19
CA ILE A 126 3.71 14.39 -0.46
C ILE A 126 4.90 15.33 -0.70
N ARG A 127 4.66 16.52 -1.27
CA ARG A 127 5.71 17.53 -1.48
C ARG A 127 6.38 17.97 -0.17
N LYS A 128 5.62 18.10 0.93
CA LYS A 128 6.16 18.42 2.27
C LYS A 128 7.06 17.29 2.78
N ILE A 129 6.64 16.03 2.62
CA ILE A 129 7.48 14.87 2.96
C ILE A 129 8.80 14.92 2.20
N VAL A 130 8.76 15.11 0.89
CA VAL A 130 9.98 15.21 0.06
C VAL A 130 10.90 16.33 0.56
N LYS A 131 10.35 17.49 0.92
CA LYS A 131 11.14 18.61 1.49
C LYS A 131 11.81 18.23 2.82
N ILE A 132 11.09 17.57 3.73
CA ILE A 132 11.63 17.12 5.02
C ILE A 132 12.77 16.12 4.81
N LEU A 133 12.58 15.15 3.91
CA LEU A 133 13.59 14.13 3.61
C LEU A 133 14.81 14.69 2.89
N LYS A 134 14.63 15.70 2.03
CA LYS A 134 15.75 16.41 1.38
C LYS A 134 16.56 17.26 2.36
N TYR A 135 15.92 17.76 3.42
CA TYR A 135 16.61 18.48 4.48
C TYR A 135 17.47 17.54 5.33
N ASP A 136 16.87 16.44 5.81
CA ASP A 136 17.58 15.36 6.49
C ASP A 136 16.79 14.05 6.34
N ILE A 137 17.44 13.06 5.71
CA ILE A 137 16.84 11.76 5.41
C ILE A 137 16.44 11.00 6.68
N ASN A 138 17.09 11.24 7.82
CA ASN A 138 16.76 10.59 9.09
C ASN A 138 15.38 10.95 9.62
N ASN A 139 14.73 11.97 9.06
CA ASN A 139 13.34 12.32 9.36
C ASN A 139 12.31 11.35 8.74
N TYR A 140 12.73 10.28 8.03
CA TYR A 140 11.83 9.30 7.43
C TYR A 140 10.81 8.72 8.42
N THR A 141 11.21 8.55 9.69
CA THR A 141 10.37 8.00 10.75
C THR A 141 9.10 8.83 10.99
N LEU A 142 9.18 10.15 10.80
CA LEU A 142 8.05 11.08 10.94
C LEU A 142 7.00 10.91 9.84
N THR A 143 7.39 10.32 8.71
CA THR A 143 6.56 10.22 7.51
C THR A 143 5.78 8.91 7.43
N ILE A 144 6.19 7.89 8.21
CA ILE A 144 5.57 6.56 8.23
C ILE A 144 4.06 6.60 8.53
N PRO A 145 3.58 7.29 9.59
CA PRO A 145 2.14 7.35 9.88
C PRO A 145 1.34 7.91 8.71
N PHE A 146 1.88 8.92 8.02
CA PHE A 146 1.23 9.53 6.87
C PHE A 146 1.19 8.60 5.65
N LEU A 147 2.26 7.83 5.40
CA LEU A 147 2.26 6.79 4.37
C LEU A 147 1.18 5.73 4.64
N PHE A 148 0.97 5.34 5.89
CA PHE A 148 -0.16 4.47 6.25
C PHE A 148 -1.52 5.10 5.97
N SER A 149 -1.70 6.39 6.27
CA SER A 149 -2.95 7.10 5.96
C SER A 149 -3.23 7.18 4.45
N ILE A 150 -2.20 7.44 3.63
CA ILE A 150 -2.33 7.41 2.17
C ILE A 150 -2.70 6.02 1.68
N MET A 151 -1.98 4.99 2.15
CA MET A 151 -2.24 3.60 1.77
C MET A 151 -3.68 3.18 2.11
N GLU A 152 -4.16 3.53 3.30
CA GLU A 152 -5.52 3.25 3.75
C GLU A 152 -6.56 3.90 2.84
N ARG A 153 -6.36 5.17 2.49
CA ARG A 153 -7.27 5.88 1.60
C ARG A 153 -7.32 5.26 0.21
N MET A 154 -6.16 5.04 -0.42
CA MET A 154 -6.07 4.40 -1.74
C MET A 154 -6.75 3.03 -1.74
N PHE A 155 -6.54 2.25 -0.67
CA PHE A 155 -7.14 0.95 -0.50
C PHE A 155 -8.67 1.02 -0.38
N VAL A 156 -9.19 1.89 0.51
CA VAL A 156 -10.65 2.07 0.70
C VAL A 156 -11.31 2.58 -0.58
N ASN A 157 -10.66 3.50 -1.31
CA ASN A 157 -11.13 3.98 -2.61
C ASN A 157 -11.27 2.82 -3.61
N GLN A 158 -10.25 1.96 -3.75
CA GLN A 158 -10.30 0.81 -4.66
C GLN A 158 -11.40 -0.19 -4.27
N ALA A 159 -11.54 -0.50 -2.98
CA ALA A 159 -12.51 -1.47 -2.51
C ALA A 159 -13.96 -0.98 -2.60
N SER A 160 -14.23 0.27 -2.21
CA SER A 160 -15.58 0.86 -2.28
C SER A 160 -16.12 0.94 -3.71
N LYS A 161 -15.25 1.07 -4.70
CA LYS A 161 -15.63 1.02 -6.11
C LYS A 161 -16.06 -0.40 -6.52
N ILE A 162 -15.46 -1.46 -5.97
CA ILE A 162 -15.83 -2.86 -6.29
C ILE A 162 -17.17 -3.27 -5.68
N ASP A 163 -17.50 -2.78 -4.49
CA ASP A 163 -18.79 -3.06 -3.84
C ASP A 163 -19.97 -2.42 -4.58
N ASN A 164 -19.74 -1.28 -5.24
CA ASN A 164 -20.75 -0.58 -6.05
C ASN A 164 -20.93 -1.15 -7.47
N VAL A 165 -20.10 -2.11 -7.86
CA VAL A 165 -20.09 -2.70 -9.20
C VAL A 165 -20.93 -3.98 -9.17
N SER A 166 -22.14 -3.91 -9.73
CA SER A 166 -23.00 -5.09 -9.96
C SER A 166 -22.21 -6.23 -10.61
N SER A 167 -22.58 -7.49 -10.38
CA SER A 167 -21.86 -8.67 -10.91
C SER A 167 -21.62 -8.65 -12.43
N TYR A 168 -22.43 -7.90 -13.19
CA TYR A 168 -22.27 -7.68 -14.62
C TYR A 168 -21.20 -6.62 -14.96
N ALA A 169 -21.01 -5.63 -14.09
CA ALA A 169 -19.99 -4.60 -14.21
C ALA A 169 -18.61 -5.08 -13.73
N LYS A 170 -18.54 -6.13 -12.90
CA LYS A 170 -17.25 -6.75 -12.50
C LYS A 170 -16.48 -7.30 -13.71
N ASN A 171 -17.19 -7.88 -14.68
CA ASN A 171 -16.57 -8.29 -15.95
C ASN A 171 -16.15 -7.09 -16.83
N LYS A 172 -16.84 -5.95 -16.73
CA LYS A 172 -16.53 -4.73 -17.49
C LYS A 172 -15.35 -3.94 -16.92
N GLU A 173 -15.18 -3.96 -15.60
CA GLU A 173 -14.01 -3.41 -14.88
C GLU A 173 -12.77 -4.29 -15.13
N ILE A 174 -12.92 -5.62 -15.09
CA ILE A 174 -11.89 -6.56 -15.59
C ILE A 174 -11.59 -6.31 -17.08
N GLU A 175 -12.59 -5.95 -17.89
CA GLU A 175 -12.40 -5.54 -19.29
C GLU A 175 -11.78 -4.14 -19.45
N LYS A 176 -11.93 -3.22 -18.48
CA LYS A 176 -11.29 -1.90 -18.44
C LYS A 176 -9.82 -2.01 -18.05
N ILE A 177 -9.52 -2.76 -16.98
CA ILE A 177 -8.18 -3.25 -16.62
C ILE A 177 -7.57 -3.96 -17.85
N ALA A 178 -8.34 -4.81 -18.53
CA ALA A 178 -7.91 -5.46 -19.77
C ALA A 178 -7.88 -4.55 -21.01
N LYS A 179 -8.50 -3.37 -21.01
CA LYS A 179 -8.49 -2.41 -22.13
C LYS A 179 -7.29 -1.48 -22.06
N ILE A 180 -6.88 -1.08 -20.85
CA ILE A 180 -5.59 -0.40 -20.64
C ILE A 180 -4.45 -1.40 -20.96
N SER A 181 -4.64 -2.68 -20.63
CA SER A 181 -3.75 -3.75 -21.07
C SER A 181 -3.93 -4.18 -22.54
N LYS A 182 -4.88 -3.64 -23.32
CA LYS A 182 -5.04 -3.94 -24.76
C LYS A 182 -4.13 -3.10 -25.65
N ALA A 183 -3.53 -2.04 -25.11
CA ALA A 183 -2.50 -1.25 -25.81
C ALA A 183 -1.09 -1.87 -25.70
N LYS A 184 -0.92 -2.93 -24.90
CA LYS A 184 0.33 -3.65 -24.66
C LYS A 184 0.07 -5.16 -24.73
N SER A 185 1.07 -5.97 -25.04
CA SER A 185 0.91 -7.43 -25.23
C SER A 185 0.25 -8.14 -24.03
N GLU A 186 -0.31 -9.33 -24.24
CA GLU A 186 -0.94 -10.19 -23.21
C GLU A 186 -0.04 -10.38 -21.97
N ASP A 187 1.28 -10.45 -22.16
CA ASP A 187 2.34 -10.40 -21.14
C ASP A 187 2.23 -9.24 -20.14
N ASN A 188 1.82 -8.05 -20.59
CA ASN A 188 1.73 -6.86 -19.73
C ASN A 188 0.51 -6.93 -18.80
N LYS A 189 -0.55 -7.62 -19.23
CA LYS A 189 -1.73 -7.85 -18.39
C LYS A 189 -1.40 -8.78 -17.23
N ASP A 190 -0.70 -9.88 -17.53
CA ASP A 190 -0.30 -10.87 -16.52
C ASP A 190 0.65 -10.26 -15.48
N LEU A 191 1.59 -9.41 -15.92
CA LEU A 191 2.47 -8.66 -15.03
C LEU A 191 1.70 -7.71 -14.11
N PHE A 192 0.77 -6.94 -14.68
CA PHE A 192 -0.03 -5.99 -13.93
C PHE A 192 -0.88 -6.66 -12.84
N MET A 193 -1.54 -7.77 -13.19
CA MET A 193 -2.31 -8.57 -12.22
C MET A 193 -1.42 -9.11 -11.10
N LEU A 194 -0.21 -9.56 -11.44
CA LEU A 194 0.75 -10.06 -10.46
C LEU A 194 1.21 -8.96 -9.50
N ILE A 195 1.51 -7.76 -9.99
CA ILE A 195 1.86 -6.60 -9.16
C ILE A 195 0.71 -6.27 -8.21
N HIS A 196 -0.52 -6.18 -8.73
CA HIS A 196 -1.69 -5.81 -7.91
C HIS A 196 -1.93 -6.82 -6.79
N TYR A 197 -1.92 -8.11 -7.13
CA TYR A 197 -2.15 -9.18 -6.17
C TYR A 197 -1.11 -9.16 -5.04
N ASN A 198 0.18 -9.03 -5.39
CA ASN A 198 1.23 -8.98 -4.38
C ASN A 198 1.17 -7.70 -3.53
N THR A 199 0.82 -6.56 -4.14
CA THR A 199 0.59 -5.31 -3.42
C THR A 199 -0.51 -5.47 -2.39
N LEU A 200 -1.66 -6.04 -2.78
CA LEU A 200 -2.79 -6.22 -1.88
C LEU A 200 -2.51 -7.21 -0.75
N GLU A 201 -1.69 -8.24 -0.97
CA GLU A 201 -1.22 -9.13 0.10
C GLU A 201 -0.33 -8.40 1.11
N LEU A 202 0.58 -7.54 0.64
CA LEU A 202 1.40 -6.71 1.52
C LEU A 202 0.55 -5.72 2.32
N VAL A 203 -0.42 -5.07 1.66
CA VAL A 203 -1.40 -4.21 2.33
C VAL A 203 -2.17 -5.01 3.38
N SER A 204 -2.70 -6.19 3.05
CA SER A 204 -3.40 -7.04 4.01
C SER A 204 -2.55 -7.36 5.25
N ASN A 205 -1.26 -7.67 5.06
CA ASN A 205 -0.32 -7.90 6.17
C ASN A 205 -0.13 -6.64 7.03
N TYR A 206 0.06 -5.48 6.41
CA TYR A 206 0.20 -4.21 7.13
C TYR A 206 -1.04 -3.80 7.91
N PHE A 207 -2.23 -4.21 7.47
CA PHE A 207 -3.51 -3.89 8.09
C PHE A 207 -4.06 -5.00 8.98
N SER A 208 -3.34 -6.11 9.10
CA SER A 208 -3.73 -7.22 9.96
C SER A 208 -3.92 -6.74 11.41
N TYR A 209 -4.93 -7.32 12.08
CA TYR A 209 -5.15 -7.07 13.49
C TYR A 209 -3.98 -7.62 14.31
N ILE A 210 -3.48 -6.80 15.23
CA ILE A 210 -2.49 -7.19 16.22
C ILE A 210 -3.09 -6.97 17.61
N SER A 211 -2.96 -7.97 18.48
CA SER A 211 -3.28 -7.85 19.90
C SER A 211 -2.28 -6.93 20.60
N PHE A 212 -2.78 -6.03 21.45
CA PHE A 212 -1.93 -5.19 22.29
C PHE A 212 -1.61 -5.84 23.65
N GLU A 213 -2.11 -7.05 23.88
CA GLU A 213 -1.76 -7.87 25.04
C GLU A 213 -0.55 -8.74 24.70
N GLY A 214 0.47 -8.72 25.56
CA GLY A 214 1.65 -9.58 25.44
C GLY A 214 2.93 -8.83 25.11
N ASP A 215 3.80 -9.49 24.32
CA ASP A 215 5.14 -9.04 23.99
C ASP A 215 5.15 -7.73 23.17
N PRO A 216 6.27 -6.97 23.19
CA PRO A 216 6.43 -5.79 22.34
C PRO A 216 6.20 -6.11 20.87
N ILE A 217 5.47 -5.22 20.19
CA ILE A 217 5.24 -5.32 18.75
C ILE A 217 6.55 -4.96 18.03
N ASN A 218 7.14 -5.95 17.35
CA ASN A 218 8.45 -5.82 16.71
C ASN A 218 8.36 -5.59 15.19
N GLU A 219 7.20 -5.78 14.59
CA GLU A 219 6.96 -5.57 13.16
C GLU A 219 6.12 -4.32 12.91
N ILE A 220 6.44 -3.60 11.84
CA ILE A 220 5.70 -2.41 11.46
C ILE A 220 4.31 -2.80 10.95
N ASN A 221 3.26 -2.21 11.53
CA ASN A 221 1.87 -2.51 11.21
C ASN A 221 1.01 -1.26 11.43
N ARG A 222 0.02 -1.02 10.57
CA ARG A 222 -0.85 0.16 10.59
C ARG A 222 -1.57 0.32 11.93
N HIS A 223 -2.13 -0.77 12.48
CA HIS A 223 -2.82 -0.78 13.77
C HIS A 223 -1.86 -0.42 14.91
N ALA A 224 -0.68 -1.04 14.95
CA ALA A 224 0.32 -0.75 15.98
C ALA A 224 0.87 0.69 15.90
N VAL A 225 1.15 1.18 14.69
CA VAL A 225 1.72 2.51 14.46
C VAL A 225 0.72 3.61 14.80
N LEU A 226 -0.51 3.53 14.28
CA LEU A 226 -1.49 4.61 14.44
C LEU A 226 -2.10 4.66 15.85
N HIS A 227 -2.03 3.56 16.62
CA HIS A 227 -2.41 3.54 18.04
C HIS A 227 -1.22 3.79 18.98
N GLY A 228 -0.04 4.14 18.46
CA GLY A 228 1.14 4.48 19.26
C GLY A 228 1.72 3.30 20.04
N LYS A 229 1.46 2.06 19.61
CA LYS A 229 1.95 0.83 20.23
C LYS A 229 3.29 0.36 19.67
N TYR A 230 3.62 0.76 18.44
CA TYR A 230 4.94 0.53 17.87
C TYR A 230 5.93 1.61 18.33
N ASN A 231 7.09 1.21 18.83
CA ASN A 231 8.13 2.15 19.27
C ASN A 231 8.78 2.83 18.05
N PRO A 232 8.70 4.18 17.90
CA PRO A 232 9.28 4.87 16.75
C PRO A 232 10.80 4.71 16.60
N ASN A 233 11.52 4.40 17.68
CA ASN A 233 12.96 4.14 17.63
C ASN A 233 13.31 2.79 16.97
N ASN A 234 12.33 1.91 16.78
CA ASN A 234 12.53 0.61 16.14
C ASN A 234 12.37 0.67 14.61
N TYR A 235 11.92 1.80 14.05
CA TYR A 235 11.79 1.93 12.60
C TYR A 235 13.15 1.81 11.92
N THR A 236 13.31 0.81 11.06
CA THR A 236 14.47 0.75 10.17
C THR A 236 14.20 1.50 8.87
N PHE A 237 15.25 2.01 8.23
CA PHE A 237 15.11 2.64 6.92
C PHE A 237 14.65 1.62 5.86
N SER A 238 14.95 0.33 6.03
CA SER A 238 14.46 -0.71 5.13
C SER A 238 12.94 -0.88 5.23
N ASP A 239 12.37 -0.83 6.43
CA ASP A 239 10.92 -0.93 6.62
C ASP A 239 10.20 0.26 5.99
N TYR A 240 10.79 1.45 6.14
CA TYR A 240 10.32 2.65 5.49
C TYR A 240 10.31 2.52 3.96
N LEU A 241 11.40 2.06 3.35
CA LEU A 241 11.47 1.90 1.91
C LEU A 241 10.53 0.81 1.38
N ARG A 242 10.36 -0.30 2.12
CA ARG A 242 9.36 -1.33 1.80
C ARG A 242 7.96 -0.74 1.78
N LEU A 243 7.56 -0.03 2.84
CA LEU A 243 6.28 0.67 2.91
C LEU A 243 6.12 1.63 1.73
N LEU A 244 7.14 2.44 1.42
CA LEU A 244 7.10 3.39 0.31
C LEU A 244 6.85 2.70 -1.04
N THR A 245 7.52 1.57 -1.33
CA THR A 245 7.30 0.81 -2.57
C THR A 245 5.91 0.18 -2.68
N VAL A 246 5.31 -0.18 -1.53
CA VAL A 246 3.92 -0.68 -1.50
C VAL A 246 2.95 0.45 -1.77
N VAL A 247 3.16 1.64 -1.17
CA VAL A 247 2.34 2.84 -1.44
C VAL A 247 2.44 3.24 -2.91
N GLU A 248 3.64 3.25 -3.48
CA GLU A 248 3.86 3.49 -4.91
C GLU A 248 3.03 2.53 -5.74
N SER A 249 3.20 1.23 -5.51
CA SER A 249 2.54 0.23 -6.33
C SER A 249 1.02 0.38 -6.22
N LEU A 250 0.51 0.63 -5.02
CA LEU A 250 -0.92 0.84 -4.80
C LEU A 250 -1.47 2.09 -5.51
N SER A 251 -0.69 3.18 -5.59
CA SER A 251 -1.14 4.42 -6.23
C SER A 251 -1.43 4.22 -7.72
N PHE A 252 -0.69 3.35 -8.41
CA PHE A 252 -0.98 3.05 -9.81
C PHE A 252 -2.36 2.42 -10.02
N PHE A 253 -2.93 1.76 -9.03
CA PHE A 253 -4.25 1.12 -9.14
C PHE A 253 -5.42 2.05 -8.75
N GLU A 254 -5.15 3.32 -8.42
CA GLU A 254 -6.18 4.28 -8.00
C GLU A 254 -7.12 4.69 -9.16
N ASP A 255 -6.54 4.92 -10.35
CA ASP A 255 -7.26 5.35 -11.56
C ASP A 255 -7.95 4.19 -12.31
N TYR A 256 -7.67 2.93 -11.96
CA TYR A 256 -8.19 1.77 -12.71
C TYR A 256 -9.70 1.56 -12.58
N PHE A 257 -10.31 2.22 -11.61
CA PHE A 257 -11.73 2.13 -11.30
C PHE A 257 -12.49 3.45 -11.56
N GLU A 258 -11.92 4.39 -12.33
CA GLU A 258 -12.66 5.51 -12.95
C GLU A 258 -13.26 5.09 -14.31
#